data_AF-A0A5E8CM57-F1
#
_entry.id   AF-A0A5E8CM57-F1
#
_cell.length_a   1.000
_cell.length_b   1.000
_cell.length_c   1.000
_cell.angle_alpha   90.00
_cell.angle_beta   90.00
_cell.angle_gamma   90.00
#
_symmetry.space_group_name_H-M   'P 1'
#
loop_
_entity.id
_entity.type
_entity.pdbx_description
1 polymer ?
#
loop_
_entity_poly.entity_id
_entity_poly.type
_entity_poly.pdbx_seq_one_letter_code
_entity_poly.pdbx_strand_id
1 'polypeptide(L)'
;MQYKIVKEQSASILWLIVVVIIFFCFILPKIEKCYARENRELLEKFSTLGQCDKVDLDVCSPACCGSQWPTGIKLTDKTITELDIINKYVPSNYTCSGTGKGQGPGCVCIPKSQRKFLYNRGGNRQTFNLNNIDMLTGKSK
;
A
#
# COMPACT_ATOMS: atom_id res chain seq x y z
N MET A 1 46.90 29.16 -53.11
CA MET A 1 46.02 29.85 -52.14
C MET A 1 44.95 28.89 -51.57
N GLN A 2 45.33 27.78 -50.92
CA GLN A 2 44.35 26.80 -50.39
C GLN A 2 44.35 26.66 -48.86
N TYR A 3 45.29 27.31 -48.17
CA TYR A 3 45.50 27.20 -46.72
C TYR A 3 44.52 28.02 -45.87
N LYS A 4 43.74 28.94 -46.46
CA LYS A 4 42.79 29.78 -45.71
C LYS A 4 41.49 29.06 -45.33
N ILE A 5 41.00 28.16 -46.20
CA ILE A 5 39.69 27.52 -46.02
C ILE A 5 39.71 26.50 -44.85
N VAL A 6 40.83 25.78 -44.67
CA VAL A 6 41.00 24.76 -43.62
C VAL A 6 41.07 25.37 -42.21
N LYS A 7 41.58 26.60 -42.07
CA LYS A 7 41.71 27.28 -40.77
C LYS A 7 40.37 27.74 -40.19
N GLU A 8 39.41 28.08 -41.05
CA GLU A 8 38.12 28.62 -40.62
C GLU A 8 37.14 27.51 -40.20
N GLN A 9 37.21 26.36 -40.88
CA GLN A 9 36.39 25.19 -40.58
C GLN A 9 36.81 24.48 -39.28
N SER A 10 38.11 24.48 -38.97
CA SER A 10 38.66 23.87 -37.75
C SER A 10 38.30 24.61 -36.47
N ALA A 11 38.19 25.95 -36.51
CA ALA A 11 37.79 26.76 -35.36
C ALA A 11 36.32 26.50 -34.94
N SER A 12 35.44 26.30 -35.92
CA SER A 12 34.01 26.02 -35.67
C SER A 12 33.79 24.66 -35.02
N ILE A 13 34.52 23.63 -35.46
CA ILE A 13 34.46 22.28 -34.87
C ILE A 13 34.99 22.29 -33.44
N LEU A 14 36.07 23.04 -33.17
CA LEU A 14 36.68 23.11 -31.85
C LEU A 14 35.73 23.76 -30.82
N TRP A 15 35.00 24.81 -31.21
CA TRP A 15 33.94 25.40 -30.38
C TRP A 15 32.79 24.43 -30.09
N LEU A 16 32.37 23.66 -31.09
CA LEU A 16 31.30 22.67 -30.93
C LEU A 16 31.69 21.58 -29.91
N ILE A 17 32.93 21.09 -29.97
CA ILE A 17 33.47 20.13 -28.99
C ILE A 17 33.48 20.73 -27.58
N VAL A 18 33.89 21.99 -27.43
CA VAL A 18 33.89 22.66 -26.12
C VAL A 18 32.47 22.79 -25.55
N VAL A 19 31.48 23.15 -26.37
CA VAL A 19 30.07 23.23 -25.94
C VAL A 19 29.55 21.85 -25.51
N VAL A 20 29.87 20.80 -26.25
CA VAL A 20 29.51 19.42 -25.88
C VAL A 20 30.15 19.06 -24.54
N ILE A 21 31.45 19.31 -24.36
CA ILE A 21 32.13 19.03 -23.08
C ILE A 21 31.47 19.80 -21.93
N ILE A 22 31.11 21.07 -22.13
CA ILE A 22 30.41 21.87 -21.10
C ILE A 22 29.05 21.26 -20.77
N PHE A 23 28.28 20.84 -21.79
CA PHE A 23 26.99 20.19 -21.59
C PHE A 23 27.13 18.92 -20.73
N PHE A 24 28.08 18.05 -21.10
CA PHE A 24 28.31 16.79 -20.37
C PHE A 24 28.87 17.02 -18.96
N CYS A 25 29.79 17.96 -18.78
CA CYS A 25 30.44 18.21 -17.48
C CYS A 25 29.59 19.05 -16.51
N PHE A 26 28.70 19.92 -16.99
CA PHE A 26 27.96 20.84 -16.12
C PHE A 26 26.45 20.60 -16.10
N ILE A 27 25.84 20.23 -17.24
CA ILE A 27 24.37 20.11 -17.33
C ILE A 27 23.92 18.74 -16.86
N LEU A 28 24.54 17.65 -17.32
CA LEU A 28 24.19 16.30 -16.88
C LEU A 28 24.27 16.09 -15.35
N PRO A 29 25.36 16.45 -14.65
CA PRO A 29 25.42 16.24 -13.21
C PRO A 29 24.41 17.10 -12.43
N LYS A 30 23.92 18.21 -12.99
CA LYS A 30 22.83 18.99 -12.38
C LYS A 30 21.48 18.30 -12.55
N ILE A 31 21.20 17.76 -13.73
CA ILE A 31 19.94 17.05 -14.01
C ILE A 31 19.86 15.79 -13.15
N GLU A 32 20.94 15.00 -13.07
CA GLU A 32 20.97 13.78 -12.25
C GLU A 32 20.73 14.08 -10.76
N LYS A 33 21.33 15.16 -10.23
CA LYS A 33 21.11 15.57 -8.84
C LYS A 33 19.67 16.02 -8.57
N CYS A 34 19.02 16.69 -9.53
CA CYS A 34 17.61 17.04 -9.42
C CYS A 34 16.72 15.79 -9.46
N TYR A 35 16.95 14.89 -10.41
CA TYR A 35 16.17 13.65 -10.54
C TYR A 35 16.34 12.72 -9.33
N ALA A 36 17.55 12.66 -8.75
CA ALA A 36 17.81 11.89 -7.54
C ALA A 36 17.10 12.46 -6.30
N ARG A 37 16.93 13.78 -6.22
CA ARG A 37 16.22 14.43 -5.10
C ARG A 37 14.73 14.11 -5.13
N GLU A 38 14.09 14.30 -6.27
CA GLU A 38 12.64 14.04 -6.42
C GLU A 38 12.31 12.57 -6.17
N ASN A 39 13.14 11.64 -6.68
CA ASN A 39 12.94 10.21 -6.43
C ASN A 39 13.08 9.84 -4.94
N ARG A 40 13.99 10.49 -4.19
CA ARG A 40 14.10 10.26 -2.74
C ARG A 40 12.85 10.73 -2.00
N GLU A 41 12.33 11.90 -2.33
CA GLU A 41 11.10 12.43 -1.73
C GLU A 41 9.88 11.54 -2.03
N LEU A 42 9.79 11.01 -3.25
CA LEU A 42 8.76 10.02 -3.60
C LEU A 42 8.96 8.73 -2.79
N LEU A 43 10.19 8.22 -2.69
CA LEU A 43 10.48 7.03 -1.89
C LEU A 43 10.13 7.21 -0.41
N GLU A 44 10.36 8.38 0.17
CA GLU A 44 9.97 8.69 1.55
C GLU A 44 8.44 8.75 1.74
N LYS A 45 7.71 9.29 0.75
CA LYS A 45 6.25 9.26 0.75
C LYS A 45 5.72 7.83 0.61
N PHE A 46 6.36 6.98 -0.20
CA PHE A 46 5.96 5.58 -0.34
C PHE A 46 6.43 4.68 0.80
N SER A 47 7.56 4.99 1.46
CA SER A 47 8.05 4.21 2.61
C SER A 47 7.18 4.44 3.85
N THR A 48 6.62 5.64 4.02
CA THR A 48 5.57 5.90 5.02
C THR A 48 4.25 5.20 4.70
N LEU A 49 4.00 4.85 3.43
CA LEU A 49 2.91 3.96 2.99
C LEU A 49 3.24 2.46 3.14
N GLY A 50 4.47 2.11 3.53
CA GLY A 50 4.96 0.72 3.63
C GLY A 50 4.22 -0.15 4.66
N GLN A 51 3.46 0.47 5.57
CA GLN A 51 2.57 -0.19 6.52
C GLN A 51 1.11 -0.10 6.05
N CYS A 52 0.84 -0.53 4.82
CA CYS A 52 -0.52 -0.80 4.39
C CYS A 52 -1.02 -2.06 5.09
N ASP A 53 -1.83 -1.89 6.15
CA ASP A 53 -2.56 -2.98 6.79
C ASP A 53 -3.52 -3.61 5.78
N LYS A 54 -3.09 -4.68 5.11
CA LYS A 54 -3.91 -5.47 4.19
C LYS A 54 -4.77 -6.43 4.99
N VAL A 55 -6.08 -6.29 4.83
CA VAL A 55 -7.09 -7.20 5.42
C VAL A 55 -6.77 -8.66 5.07
N ASP A 56 -6.26 -8.91 3.86
CA ASP A 56 -5.96 -10.25 3.35
C ASP A 56 -4.79 -10.96 4.09
N LEU A 57 -4.00 -10.22 4.88
CA LEU A 57 -2.89 -10.75 5.67
C LEU A 57 -3.27 -11.05 7.12
N ASP A 58 -4.47 -10.65 7.54
CA ASP A 58 -4.97 -10.86 8.90
C ASP A 58 -5.39 -12.32 9.14
N VAL A 59 -5.66 -12.65 10.39
CA VAL A 59 -5.96 -14.03 10.81
C VAL A 59 -7.25 -14.51 10.13
N CYS A 60 -7.21 -15.71 9.56
CA CYS A 60 -8.37 -16.38 9.00
C CYS A 60 -8.96 -17.33 10.04
N SER A 61 -10.26 -17.19 10.35
CA SER A 61 -10.95 -18.07 11.30
C SER A 61 -12.44 -18.25 10.92
N PRO A 62 -13.01 -19.46 11.04
CA PRO A 62 -14.45 -19.68 10.96
C PRO A 62 -15.23 -18.89 12.01
N ALA A 63 -14.64 -18.67 13.20
CA ALA A 63 -15.30 -17.96 14.29
C ALA A 63 -15.48 -16.45 13.98
N CYS A 64 -14.71 -15.91 13.03
CA CYS A 64 -14.85 -14.53 12.56
C CYS A 64 -15.89 -14.35 11.46
N CYS A 65 -16.57 -15.41 11.03
CA CYS A 65 -17.66 -15.33 10.07
C CYS A 65 -18.92 -14.76 10.74
N GLY A 66 -19.53 -13.76 10.10
CA GLY A 66 -20.86 -13.28 10.50
C GLY A 66 -21.94 -14.35 10.32
N SER A 67 -23.13 -14.10 10.88
CA SER A 67 -24.31 -14.99 10.80
C SER A 67 -24.76 -15.36 9.39
N GLN A 68 -24.32 -14.61 8.37
CA GLN A 68 -24.66 -14.83 6.96
C GLN A 68 -23.90 -16.01 6.33
N TRP A 69 -22.83 -16.51 6.95
CA TRP A 69 -22.00 -17.58 6.40
C TRP A 69 -21.81 -18.74 7.40
N PRO A 70 -22.86 -19.55 7.68
CA PRO A 70 -22.65 -20.78 8.41
C PRO A 70 -21.77 -21.69 7.56
N THR A 71 -20.54 -21.94 8.00
CA THR A 71 -19.67 -22.92 7.36
C THR A 71 -20.35 -24.28 7.49
N GLY A 72 -20.60 -24.98 6.37
CA GLY A 72 -21.26 -26.30 6.36
C GLY A 72 -20.46 -27.41 7.08
N ILE A 73 -19.31 -27.05 7.65
CA ILE A 73 -18.41 -27.92 8.41
C ILE A 73 -18.20 -27.23 9.75
N LYS A 74 -18.35 -27.99 10.86
CA LYS A 74 -17.93 -27.54 12.20
C LYS A 74 -16.40 -27.49 12.23
N LEU A 75 -15.85 -26.34 11.87
CA LEU A 75 -14.42 -26.10 11.93
C LEU A 75 -14.08 -25.65 13.35
N THR A 76 -13.50 -26.56 14.13
CA THR A 76 -13.02 -26.26 15.47
C THR A 76 -11.73 -25.47 15.36
N ASP A 77 -11.80 -24.15 15.53
CA ASP A 77 -10.62 -23.31 15.50
C ASP A 77 -9.91 -23.32 16.85
N LYS A 78 -8.61 -23.67 16.86
CA LYS A 78 -7.78 -23.67 18.07
C LYS A 78 -7.05 -22.35 18.29
N THR A 79 -7.05 -21.46 17.29
CA THR A 79 -6.20 -20.26 17.29
C THR A 79 -6.89 -18.99 17.78
N ILE A 80 -8.22 -18.90 17.68
CA ILE A 80 -9.00 -17.74 18.14
C ILE A 80 -10.14 -18.21 19.02
N THR A 81 -10.21 -17.66 20.24
CA THR A 81 -11.34 -17.87 21.15
C THR A 81 -12.45 -16.85 20.88
N GLU A 82 -13.70 -17.18 21.23
CA GLU A 82 -14.82 -16.24 21.16
C GLU A 82 -14.54 -14.95 21.94
N LEU A 83 -13.79 -15.04 23.05
CA LEU A 83 -13.36 -13.88 23.83
C LEU A 83 -12.43 -12.94 23.04
N ASP A 84 -11.54 -13.47 22.22
CA ASP A 84 -10.65 -12.66 21.38
C ASP A 84 -11.41 -11.94 20.27
N ILE A 85 -12.49 -12.56 19.75
CA ILE A 85 -13.38 -11.92 18.77
C ILE A 85 -14.13 -10.76 19.40
N ILE A 86 -14.61 -10.90 20.63
CA ILE A 86 -15.32 -9.80 21.31
C ILE A 86 -14.36 -8.65 21.63
N ASN A 87 -13.12 -8.97 22.04
CA ASN A 87 -12.21 -7.96 22.57
C ASN A 87 -11.36 -7.27 21.50
N LYS A 88 -10.76 -8.02 20.57
CA LYS A 88 -9.69 -7.54 19.68
C LYS A 88 -10.14 -7.44 18.22
N TYR A 89 -10.89 -8.43 17.76
CA TYR A 89 -11.30 -8.54 16.38
C TYR A 89 -12.74 -8.07 16.19
N VAL A 90 -13.17 -8.03 14.94
CA VAL A 90 -14.57 -7.81 14.60
C VAL A 90 -14.91 -8.72 13.41
N PRO A 91 -16.00 -9.50 13.50
CA PRO A 91 -16.36 -10.46 12.47
C PRO A 91 -16.63 -9.76 11.13
N SER A 92 -16.17 -10.37 10.04
CA SER A 92 -16.28 -9.81 8.68
C SER A 92 -16.90 -10.81 7.72
N ASN A 93 -17.40 -10.30 6.59
CA ASN A 93 -17.96 -11.12 5.51
C ASN A 93 -16.90 -11.46 4.45
N TYR A 94 -15.62 -11.15 4.68
CA TYR A 94 -14.54 -11.48 3.76
C TYR A 94 -14.09 -12.91 4.02
N THR A 95 -14.25 -13.77 3.01
CA THR A 95 -13.81 -15.16 3.08
C THR A 95 -12.32 -15.27 2.80
N CYS A 96 -11.65 -16.20 3.47
CA CYS A 96 -10.24 -16.48 3.29
C CYS A 96 -10.03 -17.99 3.25
N SER A 97 -9.16 -18.42 2.33
CA SER A 97 -8.78 -19.83 2.17
C SER A 97 -7.44 -20.07 2.85
N GLY A 98 -7.36 -19.92 4.18
CA GLY A 98 -6.35 -20.53 5.05
C GLY A 98 -4.86 -20.47 4.69
N THR A 99 -4.40 -19.55 3.82
CA THR A 99 -2.97 -19.38 3.51
C THR A 99 -2.27 -18.35 4.41
N GLY A 100 -3.03 -17.70 5.30
CA GLY A 100 -2.56 -16.68 6.25
C GLY A 100 -2.25 -17.21 7.67
N LYS A 101 -2.13 -16.29 8.64
CA LYS A 101 -1.85 -16.59 10.06
C LYS A 101 -3.09 -17.15 10.78
N GLY A 102 -3.67 -18.24 10.30
CA GLY A 102 -4.86 -18.87 10.85
C GLY A 102 -5.23 -20.06 9.98
N GLN A 103 -5.21 -21.26 10.55
CA GLN A 103 -5.25 -22.48 9.77
C GLN A 103 -6.67 -22.79 9.30
N GLY A 104 -6.89 -22.77 7.99
CA GLY A 104 -8.10 -23.31 7.35
C GLY A 104 -9.03 -22.27 6.71
N PRO A 105 -10.03 -22.73 5.95
CA PRO A 105 -11.02 -21.86 5.33
C PRO A 105 -11.90 -21.19 6.39
N GLY A 106 -12.21 -19.91 6.20
CA GLY A 106 -13.02 -19.15 7.16
C GLY A 106 -13.25 -17.72 6.70
N CYS A 107 -13.42 -16.81 7.66
CA CYS A 107 -13.53 -15.38 7.40
C CYS A 107 -12.38 -14.62 8.06
N VAL A 108 -12.03 -13.47 7.49
CA VAL A 108 -10.93 -12.65 7.98
C VAL A 108 -11.34 -11.98 9.30
N CYS A 109 -10.52 -12.15 10.33
CA CYS A 109 -10.63 -11.48 11.61
C CYS A 109 -9.99 -10.09 11.54
N ILE A 110 -10.80 -9.08 11.28
CA ILE A 110 -10.33 -7.69 11.15
C ILE A 110 -10.13 -7.09 12.56
N PRO A 111 -8.93 -6.60 12.92
CA PRO A 111 -8.73 -5.87 14.17
C PRO A 111 -9.61 -4.62 14.25
N LYS A 112 -10.09 -4.29 15.46
CA LYS A 112 -10.91 -3.07 15.69
C LYS A 112 -10.23 -1.79 15.20
N SER A 113 -8.91 -1.70 15.34
CA SER A 113 -8.10 -0.57 14.87
C SER A 113 -8.16 -0.41 13.35
N GLN A 114 -7.93 -1.50 12.62
CA GLN A 114 -7.98 -1.53 11.16
C GLN A 114 -9.40 -1.27 10.66
N ARG A 115 -10.44 -1.81 11.32
CA ARG A 115 -11.83 -1.48 10.99
C ARG A 115 -12.12 0.01 11.17
N LYS A 116 -11.66 0.62 12.25
CA LYS A 116 -11.82 2.07 12.49
C LYS A 116 -11.10 2.87 11.41
N PHE A 117 -9.92 2.44 10.98
CA PHE A 117 -9.21 3.04 9.87
C PHE A 117 -10.01 2.93 8.56
N LEU A 118 -10.47 1.73 8.19
CA LEU A 118 -11.29 1.49 7.00
C LEU A 118 -12.59 2.29 7.00
N TYR A 119 -13.23 2.42 8.16
CA TYR A 119 -14.45 3.19 8.32
C TYR A 119 -14.21 4.70 8.13
N ASN A 120 -13.10 5.22 8.68
CA ASN A 120 -12.75 6.63 8.57
C ASN A 120 -12.14 7.00 7.20
N ARG A 121 -11.88 6.02 6.33
CA ARG A 121 -11.46 6.29 4.95
C ARG A 121 -12.56 7.06 4.22
N GLY A 122 -12.16 8.09 3.47
CA GLY A 122 -13.09 8.93 2.72
C GLY A 122 -13.84 9.99 3.55
N GLY A 123 -13.45 10.23 4.81
CA GLY A 123 -14.03 11.32 5.61
C GLY A 123 -15.43 11.05 6.17
N ASN A 124 -15.89 9.80 6.12
CA ASN A 124 -17.16 9.36 6.71
C ASN A 124 -17.06 9.35 8.24
N ARG A 125 -17.27 10.50 8.88
CA ARG A 125 -17.25 10.68 10.35
C ARG A 125 -18.60 10.39 11.00
N GLN A 126 -19.25 9.28 10.65
CA GLN A 126 -20.36 8.80 11.48
C GLN A 126 -19.74 8.16 12.74
N THR A 127 -20.34 8.37 13.91
CA THR A 127 -19.81 7.84 15.17
C THR A 127 -19.84 6.32 15.18
N PHE A 128 -18.69 5.68 14.92
CA PHE A 128 -18.55 4.23 14.93
C PHE A 128 -18.60 3.69 16.36
N ASN A 129 -19.74 3.13 16.76
CA ASN A 129 -19.89 2.46 18.04
C ASN A 129 -19.51 0.98 17.90
N LEU A 130 -18.31 0.63 18.37
CA LEU A 130 -17.75 -0.73 18.37
C LEU A 130 -18.56 -1.77 19.15
N ASN A 131 -19.52 -1.33 19.98
CA ASN A 131 -20.32 -2.20 20.83
C ASN A 131 -21.67 -2.58 20.20
N ASN A 132 -22.05 -1.96 19.08
CA ASN A 132 -23.29 -2.29 18.37
C ASN A 132 -22.99 -3.29 17.24
N ILE A 133 -23.12 -4.58 17.57
CA ILE A 133 -23.12 -5.70 16.62
C ILE A 133 -24.31 -5.58 15.63
N ASP A 134 -25.30 -4.76 15.94
CA ASP A 134 -26.53 -4.59 15.16
C ASP A 134 -26.32 -3.99 13.75
N MET A 135 -25.26 -3.22 13.53
CA MET A 135 -24.91 -2.77 12.17
C MET A 135 -24.37 -3.90 11.29
N LEU A 136 -24.02 -5.06 11.86
CA LEU A 136 -23.41 -6.19 11.14
C LEU A 136 -24.42 -7.25 10.68
N THR A 137 -25.73 -7.06 10.94
CA THR A 137 -26.77 -7.99 10.49
C THR A 137 -27.65 -7.44 9.37
N GLY A 138 -27.48 -6.19 8.94
CA GLY A 138 -28.32 -5.62 7.88
C GLY A 138 -29.81 -5.68 8.20
N LYS A 139 -30.20 -5.71 9.47
CA LYS A 139 -31.61 -5.48 9.85
C LYS A 139 -31.91 -4.00 9.75
N SER A 140 -32.30 -3.56 8.55
CA SER A 140 -33.24 -2.45 8.45
C SER A 140 -34.50 -2.86 9.20
N LYS A 141 -35.02 -1.97 10.05
CA LYS A 141 -36.43 -2.04 10.44
C LYS A 141 -37.30 -1.98 9.20
#